data_AF-A0A2T2Y776-F1
#
_entry.id   AF-A0A2T2Y776-F1
#
_cell.length_a   1.000
_cell.length_b   1.000
_cell.length_c   1.000
_cell.angle_alpha   90.00
_cell.angle_beta   90.00
_cell.angle_gamma   90.00
#
_symmetry.space_group_name_H-M   'P 1'
#
loop_
_entity.id
_entity.type
_entity.pdbx_description
1 polymer ?
#
loop_
_entity_poly.entity_id
_entity_poly.type
_entity_poly.pdbx_seq_one_letter_code
_entity_poly.pdbx_strand_id
1 'polypeptide(L)'
;MNSQQLEYVRQQLIVATADLSGATKGQLVAFAENAQFTATARSRGRKKVYSEAKQKMVNPDGPPMSGSQSRAKGSSIALVLPVEYSTASWRRALLSLEEHQKAWLLWNYSENIRFEYQVAITQWAWEEFRDQLGAKKVAGKTMERLKKLIWLAAQDVKAELAGKYVYQHQDLAALCGVKPDNWCHNYADYWRAMCAIFKRLDSDSLLCAVRTRSQQKATFSQQGLAKVN
;
A
#
# COMPACT_ATOMS: atom_id res chain seq x y z
N MET A 1 3.80 -17.27 -15.33
CA MET A 1 3.29 -17.63 -13.99
C MET A 1 1.95 -18.32 -14.18
N ASN A 2 1.63 -19.31 -13.35
CA ASN A 2 0.29 -19.93 -13.34
C ASN A 2 -0.70 -19.09 -12.49
N SER A 3 -1.99 -19.43 -12.53
CA SER A 3 -3.04 -18.71 -11.79
C SER A 3 -2.79 -18.66 -10.27
N GLN A 4 -2.34 -19.78 -9.68
CA GLN A 4 -2.03 -19.88 -8.25
C GLN A 4 -0.88 -18.95 -7.83
N GLN A 5 0.16 -18.83 -8.67
CA GLN A 5 1.28 -17.93 -8.42
C GLN A 5 0.85 -16.47 -8.48
N LEU A 6 -0.03 -16.09 -9.41
CA LEU A 6 -0.57 -14.72 -9.47
C LEU A 6 -1.38 -14.42 -8.21
N GLU A 7 -2.22 -15.36 -7.77
CA GLU A 7 -3.01 -15.20 -6.54
C GLU A 7 -2.14 -15.03 -5.30
N TYR A 8 -1.07 -15.82 -5.19
CA TYR A 8 -0.07 -15.63 -4.14
C TYR A 8 0.51 -14.21 -4.15
N VAL A 9 0.86 -13.67 -5.33
CA VAL A 9 1.38 -12.29 -5.43
C VAL A 9 0.33 -11.27 -5.00
N ARG A 10 -0.93 -11.43 -5.39
CA ARG A 10 -2.02 -10.55 -4.95
C ARG A 10 -2.13 -10.51 -3.42
N GLN A 11 -2.14 -11.68 -2.78
CA GLN A 11 -2.17 -11.78 -1.32
C GLN A 11 -0.96 -11.11 -0.66
N GLN A 12 0.24 -11.28 -1.23
CA GLN A 12 1.44 -10.61 -0.74
C GLN A 12 1.35 -9.09 -0.87
N LEU A 13 0.79 -8.57 -1.96
CA LEU A 13 0.56 -7.14 -2.15
C LEU A 13 -0.46 -6.60 -1.15
N ILE A 14 -1.59 -7.30 -0.93
CA ILE A 14 -2.60 -6.92 0.07
C ILE A 14 -1.95 -6.76 1.45
N VAL A 15 -1.20 -7.78 1.90
CA VAL A 15 -0.51 -7.74 3.20
C VAL A 15 0.57 -6.66 3.23
N ALA A 16 1.28 -6.44 2.11
CA ALA A 16 2.28 -5.39 2.02
C ALA A 16 1.67 -4.00 2.15
N THR A 17 0.51 -3.74 1.56
CA THR A 17 -0.12 -2.41 1.53
C THR A 17 -1.12 -2.17 2.66
N ALA A 18 -1.40 -3.16 3.49
CA ALA A 18 -2.29 -3.02 4.63
C ALA A 18 -1.78 -1.97 5.64
N ASP A 19 -2.69 -1.15 6.15
CA ASP A 19 -2.40 -0.21 7.23
C ASP A 19 -2.43 -0.96 8.58
N LEU A 20 -1.25 -1.08 9.21
CA LEU A 20 -1.08 -1.77 10.49
C LEU A 20 -0.81 -0.80 11.65
N SER A 21 -0.92 0.52 11.40
CA SER A 21 -0.61 1.57 12.37
C SER A 21 -1.52 1.57 13.61
N GLY A 22 -2.69 0.91 13.54
CA GLY A 22 -3.64 0.79 14.65
C GLY A 22 -3.27 -0.20 15.76
N ALA A 23 -2.20 -1.00 15.60
CA ALA A 23 -1.83 -2.01 16.59
C ALA A 23 -1.13 -1.45 17.84
N THR A 24 -0.58 -0.23 17.76
CA THR A 24 0.13 0.41 18.87
C THR A 24 -0.59 1.67 19.33
N LYS A 25 -0.73 1.85 20.64
CA LYS A 25 -1.23 3.10 21.22
C LYS A 25 -0.38 4.27 20.71
N GLY A 26 -1.02 5.31 20.17
CA GLY A 26 -0.33 6.48 19.63
C GLY A 26 0.64 7.11 20.65
N GLN A 27 1.68 7.79 20.17
CA GLN A 27 2.77 8.31 21.01
C GLN A 27 2.25 9.13 22.21
N LEU A 28 1.19 9.93 22.02
CA LEU A 28 0.58 10.74 23.08
C LEU A 28 -0.09 9.88 24.18
N VAL A 29 -0.77 8.80 23.78
CA VAL A 29 -1.41 7.87 24.72
C VAL A 29 -0.34 7.07 25.47
N ALA A 30 0.72 6.63 24.77
CA ALA A 30 1.87 6.00 25.40
C ALA A 30 2.58 6.94 26.38
N PHE A 31 2.65 8.24 26.08
CA PHE A 31 3.23 9.25 26.97
C PHE A 31 2.35 9.50 28.19
N ALA A 32 1.03 9.61 28.02
CA ALA A 32 0.09 9.80 29.12
C ALA A 32 0.07 8.61 30.09
N GLU A 33 0.16 7.38 29.59
CA GLU A 33 0.16 6.17 30.42
C GLU A 33 1.49 5.93 31.15
N ASN A 34 2.62 6.34 30.56
CA ASN A 34 3.96 6.11 31.11
C ASN A 34 4.59 7.34 31.78
N ALA A 35 3.97 8.52 31.68
CA ALA A 35 4.38 9.69 32.44
C ALA A 35 4.07 9.45 33.91
N GLN A 36 5.01 8.85 34.63
CA GLN A 36 5.00 8.84 36.10
C GLN A 36 5.22 10.26 36.59
N PHE A 37 4.13 11.04 36.69
CA PHE A 37 4.10 12.30 37.42
C PHE A 37 3.96 12.03 38.93
N THR A 38 4.75 11.10 39.46
CA THR A 38 4.89 10.95 40.90
C THR A 38 5.75 12.09 41.42
N ALA A 39 5.18 12.97 42.24
CA ALA A 39 5.93 13.96 42.99
C ALA A 39 6.93 13.22 43.90
N THR A 40 8.16 13.05 43.43
CA THR A 40 9.21 12.49 44.27
C THR A 40 9.53 13.50 45.37
N ALA A 41 9.96 13.02 46.54
CA ALA A 41 10.36 13.83 47.70
C ALA A 41 11.60 14.74 47.44
N ARG A 42 11.93 15.01 46.18
CA ARG A 42 12.96 15.95 45.73
C ARG A 42 12.38 17.35 45.49
N SER A 43 11.31 17.71 46.20
CA SER A 43 10.90 19.11 46.26
C SER A 43 11.99 19.92 47.00
N ARG A 44 12.18 21.16 46.54
CA ARG A 44 13.29 22.06 46.88
C ARG A 44 13.40 22.27 48.40
N GLY A 45 14.27 21.52 49.08
CA GLY A 45 14.39 21.66 50.54
C GLY A 45 15.55 20.93 51.24
N ARG A 46 16.64 20.58 50.56
CA ARG A 46 17.80 19.98 51.26
C ARG A 46 18.59 21.05 52.04
N LYS A 47 18.68 20.90 53.37
CA LYS A 47 19.64 21.65 54.20
C LYS A 47 21.08 21.31 53.77
N LYS A 48 21.92 22.33 53.60
CA LYS A 48 23.34 22.16 53.31
C LYS A 48 24.07 21.66 54.57
N VAL A 49 25.08 20.82 54.37
CA VAL A 49 25.95 20.30 55.45
C VAL A 49 27.37 20.80 55.18
N TYR A 50 28.11 21.14 56.25
CA TYR A 50 29.49 21.59 56.13
C TYR A 50 30.40 20.40 55.78
N SER A 51 31.16 20.51 54.69
CA SER A 51 32.14 19.50 54.29
C SER A 51 33.54 19.92 54.73
N GLU A 52 34.17 19.14 55.61
CA GLU A 52 35.53 19.39 56.09
C GLU A 52 36.57 19.31 54.97
N ALA A 53 36.40 18.42 53.99
CA ALA A 53 37.32 18.30 52.85
C ALA A 53 37.28 19.51 51.90
N LYS A 54 36.10 20.16 51.74
CA LYS A 54 35.91 21.31 50.84
C LYS A 54 35.84 22.65 51.60
N GLN A 55 35.92 22.62 52.94
CA GLN A 55 35.82 23.75 53.86
C GLN A 55 34.61 24.68 53.60
N LYS A 56 33.48 24.13 53.12
CA LYS A 56 32.27 24.92 52.80
C LYS A 56 30.99 24.11 52.94
N MET A 57 29.86 24.81 53.05
CA MET A 57 28.52 24.24 53.02
C MET A 57 28.22 23.65 51.62
N VAL A 58 28.04 22.34 51.55
CA VAL A 58 27.72 21.61 50.31
C VAL A 58 26.40 20.85 50.46
N ASN A 59 25.80 20.50 49.31
CA ASN A 59 24.69 19.57 49.33
C ASN A 59 25.22 18.18 49.68
N PRO A 60 24.60 17.44 50.62
CA PRO A 60 24.98 16.05 50.89
C PRO A 60 24.88 15.21 49.62
N ASP A 61 25.91 14.41 49.35
CA ASP A 61 25.85 13.40 48.30
C ASP A 61 24.66 12.47 48.57
N GLY A 62 23.85 12.23 47.55
CA GLY A 62 22.71 11.33 47.69
C GLY A 62 23.17 9.88 47.83
N PRO A 63 22.37 9.00 48.47
CA PRO A 63 22.58 7.57 48.32
C PRO A 63 22.59 7.19 46.83
N PRO A 64 23.25 6.08 46.43
CA PRO A 64 23.20 5.57 45.06
C PRO A 64 21.76 5.55 44.58
N MET A 65 21.48 6.28 43.51
CA MET A 65 20.13 6.28 42.96
C MET A 65 19.89 4.91 42.32
N SER A 66 18.93 4.16 42.86
CA SER A 66 18.40 3.00 42.16
C SER A 66 17.72 3.48 40.88
N GLY A 67 18.40 3.30 39.75
CA GLY A 67 17.84 3.55 38.43
C GLY A 67 16.94 2.37 38.08
N SER A 68 15.64 2.50 38.31
CA SER A 68 14.70 1.54 37.73
C SER A 68 14.71 1.70 36.22
N GLN A 69 14.78 0.58 35.49
CA GLN A 69 14.61 0.60 34.05
C GLN A 69 13.27 1.30 33.73
N SER A 70 13.31 2.33 32.89
CA SER A 70 12.10 3.07 32.48
C SER A 70 11.16 2.24 31.60
N ARG A 71 11.61 1.05 31.18
CA ARG A 71 10.78 0.09 30.46
C ARG A 71 10.13 -0.87 31.44
N ALA A 72 8.80 -0.95 31.39
CA ALA A 72 8.01 -1.90 32.18
C ALA A 72 8.37 -3.38 31.93
N LYS A 73 9.01 -3.70 30.80
CA LYS A 73 9.59 -5.00 30.46
C LYS A 73 11.00 -4.78 29.90
N GLY A 74 11.98 -5.56 30.35
CA GLY A 74 13.39 -5.43 29.93
C GLY A 74 13.70 -5.80 28.47
N SER A 75 12.69 -5.92 27.61
CA SER A 75 12.82 -6.24 26.19
C SER A 75 12.84 -4.97 25.32
N SER A 76 13.41 -5.10 24.11
CA SER A 76 13.26 -4.09 23.05
C SER A 76 11.87 -4.16 22.42
N ILE A 77 11.29 -3.00 22.13
CA ILE A 77 10.13 -2.87 21.25
C ILE A 77 10.67 -2.70 19.84
N ALA A 78 10.30 -3.58 18.91
CA ALA A 78 10.66 -3.42 17.51
C ALA A 78 9.92 -2.20 16.93
N LEU A 79 10.66 -1.26 16.35
CA LEU A 79 10.09 -0.04 15.74
C LEU A 79 9.35 -0.32 14.43
N VAL A 80 9.63 -1.46 13.80
CA VAL A 80 9.00 -1.93 12.57
C VAL A 80 8.40 -3.29 12.86
N LEU A 81 7.14 -3.51 12.50
CA LEU A 81 6.50 -4.80 12.72
C LEU A 81 7.17 -5.87 11.84
N PRO A 82 7.31 -7.12 12.31
CA PRO A 82 7.92 -8.19 11.52
C PRO A 82 7.26 -8.37 10.15
N VAL A 83 5.94 -8.24 10.09
CA VAL A 83 5.17 -8.30 8.83
C VAL A 83 5.55 -7.16 7.89
N GLU A 84 5.64 -5.92 8.37
CA GLU A 84 6.01 -4.76 7.54
C GLU A 84 7.44 -4.86 7.03
N TYR A 85 8.35 -5.42 7.84
CA TYR A 85 9.72 -5.68 7.44
C TYR A 85 9.78 -6.75 6.34
N SER A 86 9.10 -7.88 6.55
CA SER A 86 9.10 -9.00 5.60
C SER A 86 8.51 -8.63 4.23
N THR A 87 7.46 -7.79 4.23
CA THR A 87 6.76 -7.36 3.02
C THR A 87 7.30 -6.05 2.44
N ALA A 88 8.23 -5.37 3.09
CA ALA A 88 8.83 -4.13 2.58
C ALA A 88 9.43 -4.29 1.17
N SER A 89 9.96 -5.47 0.83
CA SER A 89 10.44 -5.77 -0.52
C SER A 89 9.35 -5.67 -1.59
N TRP A 90 8.11 -6.05 -1.27
CA TRP A 90 6.97 -5.94 -2.18
C TRP A 90 6.53 -4.49 -2.35
N ARG A 91 6.44 -3.70 -1.26
CA ARG A 91 6.11 -2.27 -1.36
C ARG A 91 7.10 -1.52 -2.24
N ARG A 92 8.40 -1.75 -2.04
CA ARG A 92 9.45 -1.11 -2.86
C ARG A 92 9.31 -1.48 -4.32
N ALA A 93 9.08 -2.74 -4.64
CA ALA A 93 8.91 -3.18 -6.02
C ALA A 93 7.66 -2.55 -6.66
N LEU A 94 6.52 -2.55 -5.95
CA LEU A 94 5.26 -1.95 -6.39
C LEU A 94 5.41 -0.45 -6.68
N LEU A 95 6.04 0.31 -5.78
CA LEU A 95 6.21 1.76 -5.91
C LEU A 95 7.22 2.15 -7.00
N SER A 96 8.04 1.21 -7.47
CA SER A 96 8.98 1.41 -8.58
C SER A 96 8.39 1.07 -9.96
N LEU A 97 7.14 0.59 -10.04
CA LEU A 97 6.50 0.28 -11.32
C LEU A 97 6.07 1.55 -12.08
N GLU A 98 5.81 1.38 -13.37
CA GLU A 98 5.20 2.41 -14.21
C GLU A 98 3.84 2.85 -13.65
N GLU A 99 3.44 4.09 -13.94
CA GLU A 99 2.32 4.75 -13.26
C GLU A 99 1.01 3.96 -13.38
N HIS A 100 0.68 3.48 -14.57
CA HIS A 100 -0.55 2.72 -14.83
C HIS A 100 -0.56 1.36 -14.10
N GLN A 101 0.58 0.67 -14.04
CA GLN A 101 0.74 -0.61 -13.34
C GLN A 101 0.63 -0.43 -11.83
N LYS A 102 1.36 0.55 -11.28
CA LYS A 102 1.34 0.92 -9.87
C LYS A 102 -0.07 1.34 -9.44
N ALA A 103 -0.71 2.21 -10.22
CA ALA A 103 -2.08 2.67 -9.97
C ALA A 103 -3.07 1.49 -9.97
N TRP A 104 -2.98 0.59 -10.95
CA TRP A 104 -3.85 -0.60 -11.00
C TRP A 104 -3.71 -1.48 -9.77
N LEU A 105 -2.48 -1.82 -9.39
CA LEU A 105 -2.22 -2.70 -8.25
C LEU A 105 -2.62 -2.05 -6.91
N LEU A 106 -2.34 -0.75 -6.72
CA LEU A 106 -2.79 -0.03 -5.54
C LEU A 106 -4.32 0.05 -5.48
N TRP A 107 -4.97 0.34 -6.60
CA TRP A 107 -6.42 0.45 -6.61
C TRP A 107 -7.13 -0.90 -6.39
N ASN A 108 -6.57 -2.02 -6.87
CA ASN A 108 -7.19 -3.35 -6.72
C ASN A 108 -6.85 -4.04 -5.40
N TYR A 109 -5.60 -3.97 -4.97
CA TYR A 109 -5.06 -4.78 -3.88
C TYR A 109 -4.68 -3.99 -2.63
N SER A 110 -4.91 -2.68 -2.63
CA SER A 110 -4.86 -1.87 -1.41
C SER A 110 -6.21 -1.21 -1.17
N GLU A 111 -6.44 -0.72 0.04
CA GLU A 111 -7.66 0.02 0.41
C GLU A 111 -7.67 1.45 -0.18
N ASN A 112 -6.81 1.74 -1.16
CA ASN A 112 -6.65 3.06 -1.73
C ASN A 112 -7.68 3.32 -2.84
N ILE A 113 -8.64 4.18 -2.50
CA ILE A 113 -9.75 4.58 -3.38
C ILE A 113 -9.51 5.91 -4.11
N ARG A 114 -8.27 6.41 -4.17
CA ARG A 114 -7.94 7.68 -4.83
C ARG A 114 -8.43 7.69 -6.28
N PHE A 115 -9.10 8.77 -6.64
CA PHE A 115 -9.64 8.95 -7.99
C PHE A 115 -8.55 9.09 -9.05
N GLU A 116 -7.40 9.66 -8.69
CA GLU A 116 -6.23 9.83 -9.58
C GLU A 116 -5.76 8.52 -10.20
N TYR A 117 -5.77 7.42 -9.44
CA TYR A 117 -5.41 6.11 -9.97
C TYR A 117 -6.40 5.65 -11.03
N GLN A 118 -7.69 5.85 -10.80
CA GLN A 118 -8.72 5.49 -11.77
C GLN A 118 -8.56 6.27 -13.08
N VAL A 119 -8.21 7.56 -12.99
CA VAL A 119 -7.89 8.39 -14.16
C VAL A 119 -6.69 7.84 -14.92
N ALA A 120 -5.57 7.60 -14.25
CA ALA A 120 -4.34 7.11 -14.88
C ALA A 120 -4.54 5.74 -15.58
N ILE A 121 -5.23 4.81 -14.91
CA ILE A 121 -5.52 3.48 -15.45
C ILE A 121 -6.43 3.59 -16.69
N THR A 122 -7.51 4.36 -16.60
CA THR A 122 -8.50 4.44 -17.70
C THR A 122 -7.98 5.24 -18.89
N GLN A 123 -7.12 6.24 -18.69
CA GLN A 123 -6.42 6.92 -19.78
C GLN A 123 -5.52 5.95 -20.55
N TRP A 124 -4.66 5.21 -19.83
CA TRP A 124 -3.79 4.21 -20.46
C TRP A 124 -4.61 3.12 -21.18
N ALA A 125 -5.64 2.58 -20.53
CA ALA A 125 -6.47 1.54 -21.13
C ALA A 125 -7.26 2.05 -22.35
N TRP A 126 -7.64 3.32 -22.36
CA TRP A 126 -8.28 3.95 -23.50
C TRP A 126 -7.33 4.09 -24.69
N GLU A 127 -6.08 4.45 -24.46
CA GLU A 127 -5.04 4.49 -25.50
C GLU A 127 -4.81 3.11 -26.10
N GLU A 128 -4.59 2.09 -25.26
CA GLU A 128 -4.46 0.69 -25.70
C GLU A 128 -5.67 0.21 -26.51
N PHE A 129 -6.88 0.57 -26.07
CA PHE A 129 -8.11 0.22 -26.78
C PHE A 129 -8.21 0.93 -28.13
N ARG A 130 -7.82 2.20 -28.21
CA ARG A 130 -7.79 2.95 -29.47
C ARG A 130 -6.78 2.36 -30.45
N ASP A 131 -5.63 1.92 -29.97
CA ASP A 131 -4.62 1.27 -30.80
C ASP A 131 -5.14 -0.07 -31.34
N GLN A 132 -5.87 -0.85 -30.53
CA GLN A 132 -6.54 -2.08 -30.97
C GLN A 132 -7.66 -1.83 -31.99
N LEU A 133 -8.37 -0.69 -31.90
CA LEU A 133 -9.36 -0.30 -32.90
C LEU A 133 -8.73 0.02 -34.26
N GLY A 134 -7.49 0.51 -34.27
CA GLY A 134 -6.74 0.88 -35.47
C GLY A 134 -7.53 1.85 -36.37
N ALA A 135 -7.58 1.56 -37.68
CA ALA A 135 -8.26 2.39 -38.67
C ALA A 135 -9.80 2.19 -38.73
N LYS A 136 -10.40 1.41 -37.82
CA LYS A 136 -11.85 1.17 -37.85
C LYS A 136 -12.62 2.47 -37.60
N LYS A 137 -13.49 2.83 -38.55
CA LYS A 137 -14.39 3.97 -38.40
C LYS A 137 -15.52 3.60 -37.43
N VAL A 138 -15.56 4.28 -36.30
CA VAL A 138 -16.64 4.14 -35.30
C VAL A 138 -17.47 5.42 -35.31
N ALA A 139 -18.79 5.28 -35.33
CA ALA A 139 -19.70 6.43 -35.27
C ALA A 139 -19.49 7.25 -33.98
N GLY A 140 -19.55 8.59 -34.07
CA GLY A 140 -19.25 9.47 -32.93
C GLY A 140 -20.09 9.17 -31.69
N LYS A 141 -21.38 8.88 -31.85
CA LYS A 141 -22.27 8.48 -30.73
C LYS A 141 -21.82 7.18 -30.06
N THR A 142 -21.32 6.22 -30.84
CA THR A 142 -20.75 4.96 -30.32
C THR A 142 -19.45 5.25 -29.59
N MET A 143 -18.57 6.08 -30.15
CA MET A 143 -17.31 6.47 -29.52
C MET A 143 -17.52 7.13 -28.15
N GLU A 144 -18.48 8.04 -28.03
CA GLU A 144 -18.81 8.68 -26.74
C GLU A 144 -19.33 7.68 -25.69
N ARG A 145 -20.03 6.63 -26.12
CA ARG A 145 -20.43 5.53 -25.22
C ARG A 145 -19.24 4.67 -24.83
N LEU A 146 -18.34 4.36 -25.77
CA LEU A 146 -17.13 3.57 -25.50
C LEU A 146 -16.21 4.27 -24.49
N LYS A 147 -16.06 5.60 -24.58
CA LYS A 147 -15.32 6.40 -23.58
C LYS A 147 -15.88 6.27 -22.17
N LYS A 148 -17.19 6.05 -22.01
CA LYS A 148 -17.82 5.81 -20.70
C LYS A 148 -17.66 4.35 -20.27
N LEU A 149 -17.78 3.43 -21.23
CA LEU A 149 -17.64 1.99 -20.99
C LEU A 149 -16.26 1.59 -20.50
N ILE A 150 -15.18 2.27 -20.92
CA ILE A 150 -13.83 1.94 -20.44
C ILE A 150 -13.69 2.09 -18.93
N TRP A 151 -14.38 3.07 -18.33
CA TRP A 151 -14.42 3.25 -16.87
C TRP A 151 -15.17 2.12 -16.19
N LEU A 152 -16.31 1.72 -16.77
CA LEU A 152 -17.13 0.65 -16.24
C LEU A 152 -16.41 -0.70 -16.34
N ALA A 153 -15.69 -0.94 -17.44
CA ALA A 153 -14.90 -2.16 -17.63
C ALA A 153 -13.77 -2.27 -16.58
N ALA A 154 -13.14 -1.16 -16.18
CA ALA A 154 -12.15 -1.17 -15.10
C ALA A 154 -12.77 -1.62 -13.77
N GLN A 155 -13.97 -1.11 -13.46
CA GLN A 155 -14.71 -1.47 -12.24
C GLN A 155 -15.17 -2.92 -12.27
N ASP A 156 -15.65 -3.39 -13.42
CA ASP A 156 -16.14 -4.75 -13.61
C ASP A 156 -15.02 -5.78 -13.46
N VAL A 157 -13.86 -5.55 -14.08
CA VAL A 157 -12.70 -6.43 -13.95
C VAL A 157 -12.17 -6.43 -12.51
N LYS A 158 -12.16 -5.28 -11.83
CA LYS A 158 -11.82 -5.21 -10.40
C LYS A 158 -12.79 -6.04 -9.55
N ALA A 159 -14.10 -5.98 -9.84
CA ALA A 159 -15.10 -6.77 -9.13
C ALA A 159 -14.90 -8.28 -9.40
N GLU A 160 -14.65 -8.67 -10.65
CA GLU A 160 -14.36 -10.05 -11.04
C GLU A 160 -13.12 -10.59 -10.30
N LEU A 161 -12.02 -9.84 -10.29
CA LEU A 161 -10.79 -10.21 -9.58
C LEU A 161 -10.98 -10.34 -8.07
N ALA A 162 -11.90 -9.56 -7.50
CA ALA A 162 -12.27 -9.65 -6.09
C ALA A 162 -13.31 -10.76 -5.79
N GLY A 163 -13.71 -11.56 -6.80
CA GLY A 163 -14.75 -12.58 -6.65
C GLY A 163 -16.15 -12.00 -6.35
N LYS A 164 -16.40 -10.75 -6.74
CA LYS A 164 -17.68 -10.05 -6.56
C LYS A 164 -18.55 -10.17 -7.81
N TYR A 165 -19.79 -9.70 -7.70
CA TYR A 165 -20.73 -9.66 -8.82
C TYR A 165 -20.19 -8.81 -9.98
N VAL A 166 -20.33 -9.34 -11.19
CA VAL A 166 -19.90 -8.76 -12.46
C VAL A 166 -21.15 -8.38 -13.25
N TYR A 167 -21.11 -7.28 -14.00
CA TYR A 167 -22.25 -6.78 -14.73
C TYR A 167 -22.76 -7.79 -15.77
N GLN A 168 -24.08 -7.98 -15.83
CA GLN A 168 -24.70 -8.76 -16.90
C GLN A 168 -24.91 -7.90 -18.15
N HIS A 169 -25.02 -8.55 -19.31
CA HIS A 169 -25.24 -7.85 -20.58
C HIS A 169 -26.51 -6.97 -20.57
N GLN A 170 -27.56 -7.36 -19.85
CA GLN A 170 -28.77 -6.57 -19.70
C GLN A 170 -28.51 -5.28 -18.91
N ASP A 171 -27.76 -5.38 -17.80
CA ASP A 171 -27.37 -4.23 -16.98
C ASP A 171 -26.52 -3.24 -17.80
N LEU A 172 -25.55 -3.75 -18.55
CA LEU A 172 -24.68 -2.95 -19.40
C LEU A 172 -25.44 -2.24 -20.53
N ALA A 173 -26.41 -2.93 -21.14
CA ALA A 173 -27.29 -2.35 -22.14
C ALA A 173 -28.11 -1.18 -21.55
N ALA A 174 -28.68 -1.37 -20.36
CA ALA A 174 -29.42 -0.34 -19.63
C ALA A 174 -28.53 0.86 -19.29
N LEU A 175 -27.32 0.63 -18.75
CA LEU A 175 -26.36 1.68 -18.41
C LEU A 175 -25.89 2.48 -19.65
N CYS A 176 -25.84 1.84 -20.82
CA CYS A 176 -25.52 2.50 -22.08
C CYS A 176 -26.72 3.16 -22.78
N GLY A 177 -27.93 2.98 -22.26
CA GLY A 177 -29.18 3.43 -22.88
C GLY A 177 -29.40 2.79 -24.26
N VAL A 178 -29.10 1.50 -24.39
CA VAL A 178 -29.30 0.72 -25.62
C VAL A 178 -30.20 -0.49 -25.35
N LYS A 179 -30.91 -0.95 -26.37
CA LYS A 179 -31.67 -2.21 -26.27
C LYS A 179 -30.70 -3.39 -26.07
N PRO A 180 -31.09 -4.44 -25.32
CA PRO A 180 -30.25 -5.63 -25.13
C PRO A 180 -29.80 -6.27 -26.44
N ASP A 181 -30.67 -6.30 -27.45
CA ASP A 181 -30.35 -6.79 -28.79
C ASP A 181 -29.22 -5.98 -29.46
N ASN A 182 -29.31 -4.64 -29.39
CA ASN A 182 -28.27 -3.75 -29.90
C ASN A 182 -26.94 -3.92 -29.15
N TRP A 183 -26.99 -4.20 -27.85
CA TRP A 183 -25.80 -4.48 -27.04
C TRP A 183 -25.06 -5.70 -27.55
N CYS A 184 -25.76 -6.83 -27.70
CA CYS A 184 -25.19 -8.09 -28.13
C CYS A 184 -24.51 -7.99 -29.51
N HIS A 185 -25.13 -7.27 -30.45
CA HIS A 185 -24.62 -7.15 -31.81
C HIS A 185 -23.51 -6.11 -31.98
N ASN A 186 -23.57 -4.97 -31.26
CA ASN A 186 -22.71 -3.82 -31.56
C ASN A 186 -21.72 -3.44 -30.45
N TYR A 187 -21.94 -3.85 -29.21
CA TYR A 187 -21.13 -3.43 -28.05
C TYR A 187 -20.41 -4.56 -27.34
N ALA A 188 -20.92 -5.80 -27.43
CA ALA A 188 -20.37 -6.95 -26.70
C ALA A 188 -18.88 -7.20 -27.02
N ASP A 189 -18.46 -7.06 -28.28
CA ASP A 189 -17.07 -7.28 -28.66
C ASP A 189 -16.15 -6.17 -28.15
N TYR A 190 -16.58 -4.92 -28.20
CA TYR A 190 -15.83 -3.81 -27.60
C TYR A 190 -15.69 -3.98 -26.10
N TRP A 191 -16.76 -4.40 -25.42
CA TRP A 191 -16.75 -4.68 -23.99
C TRP A 191 -15.73 -5.77 -23.65
N ARG A 192 -15.78 -6.91 -24.34
CA ARG A 192 -14.81 -8.00 -24.14
C ARG A 192 -13.37 -7.55 -24.36
N ALA A 193 -13.12 -6.74 -25.39
CA ALA A 193 -11.80 -6.18 -25.67
C ALA A 193 -11.31 -5.26 -24.54
N MET A 194 -12.17 -4.36 -24.04
CA MET A 194 -11.85 -3.50 -22.89
C MET A 194 -11.55 -4.31 -21.63
N CYS A 195 -12.38 -5.30 -21.29
CA CYS A 195 -12.13 -6.18 -20.15
C CYS A 195 -10.82 -6.97 -20.31
N ALA A 196 -10.51 -7.42 -21.53
CA ALA A 196 -9.26 -8.13 -21.81
C ALA A 196 -8.02 -7.24 -21.58
N ILE A 197 -8.10 -5.94 -21.92
CA ILE A 197 -7.01 -4.98 -21.64
C ILE A 197 -6.73 -4.91 -20.14
N PHE A 198 -7.75 -4.78 -19.30
CA PHE A 198 -7.56 -4.72 -17.84
C PHE A 198 -7.09 -6.06 -17.25
N LYS A 199 -7.57 -7.21 -17.74
CA LYS A 199 -7.08 -8.53 -17.31
C LYS A 199 -5.61 -8.74 -17.66
N ARG A 200 -5.19 -8.25 -18.84
CA ARG A 200 -3.79 -8.24 -19.27
C ARG A 200 -2.97 -7.30 -18.38
N LEU A 201 -3.46 -6.08 -18.15
CA LEU A 201 -2.84 -5.11 -17.25
C LEU A 201 -2.58 -5.71 -15.86
N ASP A 202 -3.56 -6.42 -15.29
CA ASP A 202 -3.40 -7.10 -14.00
C ASP A 202 -2.25 -8.11 -14.02
N SER A 203 -2.29 -9.02 -14.99
CA SER A 203 -1.30 -10.10 -15.10
C SER A 203 0.11 -9.55 -15.34
N ASP A 204 0.24 -8.56 -16.23
CA ASP A 204 1.51 -7.93 -16.56
C ASP A 204 2.06 -7.12 -15.39
N SER A 205 1.21 -6.35 -14.68
CA SER A 205 1.61 -5.58 -13.51
C SER A 205 2.12 -6.49 -12.39
N LEU A 206 1.45 -7.63 -12.14
CA LEU A 206 1.88 -8.62 -11.15
C LEU A 206 3.23 -9.26 -11.55
N LEU A 207 3.40 -9.59 -12.83
CA LEU A 207 4.67 -10.11 -13.35
C LEU A 207 5.81 -9.09 -13.22
N CYS A 208 5.56 -7.83 -13.56
CA CYS A 208 6.50 -6.73 -13.38
C CYS A 208 6.87 -6.56 -11.90
N ALA A 209 5.90 -6.58 -10.99
CA ALA A 209 6.16 -6.49 -9.54
C ALA A 209 7.11 -7.61 -9.07
N VAL A 210 6.90 -8.85 -9.51
CA VAL A 210 7.76 -9.99 -9.18
C VAL A 210 9.18 -9.81 -9.75
N ARG A 211 9.29 -9.42 -11.02
CA ARG A 211 10.58 -9.19 -11.69
C ARG A 211 11.37 -8.09 -10.99
N THR A 212 10.74 -6.93 -10.78
CA THR A 212 11.34 -5.78 -10.09
C THR A 212 11.78 -6.16 -8.67
N ARG A 213 10.95 -6.88 -7.92
CA ARG A 213 11.33 -7.38 -6.59
C ARG A 213 12.54 -8.30 -6.62
N SER A 214 12.57 -9.23 -7.58
CA SER A 214 13.69 -10.16 -7.74
C SER A 214 14.99 -9.42 -8.05
N GLN A 215 14.93 -8.46 -8.97
CA GLN A 215 16.08 -7.65 -9.37
C GLN A 215 16.58 -6.79 -8.19
N GLN A 216 15.68 -6.11 -7.48
CA GLN A 216 16.02 -5.34 -6.28
C GLN A 216 16.69 -6.24 -5.23
N LYS A 217 16.14 -7.42 -4.95
CA LYS A 217 16.74 -8.37 -4.00
C LYS A 217 18.14 -8.81 -4.41
N ALA A 218 18.35 -9.13 -5.69
CA ALA A 218 19.67 -9.49 -6.20
C ALA A 218 20.67 -8.34 -6.00
N THR A 219 20.32 -7.12 -6.41
CA THR A 219 21.18 -5.94 -6.26
C THR A 219 21.53 -5.64 -4.80
N PHE A 220 20.54 -5.67 -3.89
CA PHE A 220 20.76 -5.34 -2.47
C PHE A 220 21.40 -6.49 -1.67
N SER A 221 21.43 -7.72 -2.20
CA SER A 221 22.16 -8.82 -1.58
C SER A 221 23.68 -8.75 -1.79
N GLN A 222 24.16 -7.90 -2.70
CA GLN A 222 25.56 -7.86 -3.11
C GLN A 222 26.45 -6.83 -2.37
N GLN A 223 26.01 -6.25 -1.24
CA GLN A 223 26.85 -5.29 -0.51
C GLN A 223 27.22 -5.78 0.90
N GLY A 224 28.52 -6.12 1.08
CA GLY A 224 29.21 -5.86 2.35
C GLY A 224 30.11 -6.93 2.97
N LEU A 225 30.91 -7.71 2.22
CA LEU A 225 32.22 -8.11 2.79
C LEU A 225 33.17 -6.94 2.57
N ALA A 226 33.17 -5.99 3.52
CA ALA A 226 34.25 -5.01 3.57
C ALA A 226 35.57 -5.80 3.61
N LYS A 227 36.44 -5.62 2.61
CA LYS A 227 37.82 -6.08 2.74
C LYS A 227 38.41 -5.32 3.92
N VAL A 228 38.67 -6.05 5.00
CA VAL A 228 39.43 -5.54 6.14
C VAL A 228 40.83 -5.28 5.61
N ASN A 229 41.24 -4.01 5.60
CA ASN A 229 42.62 -3.62 5.33
C ASN A 229 43.50 -3.93 6.55
#